data_AF-A0A9Q8Q6T5-F1
#
_entry.id   AF-A0A9Q8Q6T5-F1
#
_cell.length_a   1.000
_cell.length_b   1.000
_cell.length_c   1.000
_cell.angle_alpha   90.00
_cell.angle_beta   90.00
_cell.angle_gamma   90.00
#
_symmetry.space_group_name_H-M   'P 1'
#
loop_
_entity.id
_entity.type
_entity.pdbx_description
1 polymer ?
#
loop_
_entity_poly.entity_id
_entity_poly.type
_entity_poly.pdbx_seq_one_letter_code
_entity_poly.pdbx_strand_id
1 'polypeptide(L)'
;MACDLQDHLTAPTPDPATQEWVLDDIKTRCVIIHNISHDLIAKLRQDGWTVNSTAKVTIERLKKILMHVLEDSMHDTMRQFFNIDLRKFGTVQQFTNKLHWCWTRLEAVLDKPDERLFVYAAMEGFREARPDWYNN
;
A
#
# COMPACT_ATOMS: atom_id res chain seq x y z
N MET A 1 -7.70 -56.05 43.03
CA MET A 1 -8.62 -54.93 42.76
C MET A 1 -7.96 -54.11 41.66
N ALA A 2 -8.30 -54.40 40.40
CA ALA A 2 -7.72 -53.76 39.23
C ALA A 2 -8.42 -52.42 38.99
N CYS A 3 -7.66 -51.36 38.74
CA CYS A 3 -8.19 -50.11 38.21
C CYS A 3 -7.22 -49.65 37.12
N ASP A 4 -7.37 -50.27 35.96
CA ASP A 4 -6.90 -49.76 34.68
C ASP A 4 -7.67 -48.49 34.36
N LEU A 5 -6.98 -47.35 34.31
CA LEU A 5 -7.40 -46.19 33.53
C LEU A 5 -6.15 -45.62 32.87
N GLN A 6 -5.72 -46.30 31.81
CA GLN A 6 -4.98 -45.67 30.73
C GLN A 6 -5.92 -44.67 30.04
N ASP A 7 -5.97 -43.44 30.57
CA ASP A 7 -6.45 -42.30 29.82
C ASP A 7 -5.40 -41.96 28.77
N HIS A 8 -5.47 -42.66 27.65
CA HIS A 8 -4.95 -42.19 26.38
C HIS A 8 -5.73 -40.91 26.02
N LEU A 9 -5.30 -39.77 26.58
CA LEU A 9 -5.62 -38.45 26.05
C LEU A 9 -4.92 -38.31 24.69
N THR A 10 -5.37 -39.08 23.69
CA THR A 10 -5.22 -38.70 22.30
C THR A 10 -5.93 -37.36 22.16
N ALA A 11 -5.14 -36.30 21.96
CA ALA A 11 -5.66 -35.01 21.55
C ALA A 11 -6.70 -35.24 20.44
N PRO A 12 -7.87 -34.60 20.49
CA PRO A 12 -8.91 -34.81 19.49
C PRO A 12 -8.27 -34.58 18.12
N THR A 13 -8.29 -35.63 17.29
CA THR A 13 -7.78 -35.54 15.92
C THR A 13 -8.56 -34.43 15.22
N PRO A 14 -7.90 -33.39 14.68
CA PRO A 14 -8.60 -32.27 14.09
C PRO A 14 -9.51 -32.79 12.98
N ASP A 15 -10.75 -32.31 12.94
CA ASP A 15 -11.73 -32.76 11.97
C ASP A 15 -11.24 -32.48 10.53
N PRO A 16 -11.72 -33.24 9.52
CA PRO A 16 -11.24 -33.10 8.15
C PRO A 16 -11.42 -31.68 7.60
N ALA A 17 -12.49 -30.98 8.02
CA ALA A 17 -12.77 -29.61 7.62
C ALA A 17 -11.74 -28.60 8.17
N THR A 18 -11.32 -28.75 9.43
CA THR A 18 -10.28 -27.91 10.03
C THR A 18 -8.92 -28.18 9.37
N GLN A 19 -8.64 -29.43 9.01
CA GLN A 19 -7.40 -29.76 8.28
C GLN A 19 -7.37 -29.12 6.89
N GLU A 20 -8.47 -29.18 6.14
CA GLU A 20 -8.59 -28.53 4.83
C GLU A 20 -8.41 -27.01 4.95
N TRP A 21 -9.06 -26.39 5.95
CA TRP A 21 -8.92 -24.96 6.21
C TRP A 21 -7.47 -24.54 6.51
N VAL A 22 -6.76 -25.32 7.34
CA VAL A 22 -5.34 -25.05 7.64
C VAL A 22 -4.47 -25.16 6.39
N LEU A 23 -4.71 -26.16 5.54
CA LEU A 23 -3.97 -26.33 4.29
C LEU A 23 -4.20 -25.15 3.34
N ASP A 24 -5.44 -24.68 3.22
CA ASP A 24 -5.78 -23.58 2.33
C ASP A 24 -5.26 -22.22 2.84
N ASP A 25 -5.22 -22.00 4.16
CA ASP A 25 -4.56 -20.84 4.74
C ASP A 25 -3.05 -20.84 4.44
N ILE A 26 -2.39 -22.00 4.59
CA ILE A 26 -0.96 -22.15 4.26
C ILE A 26 -0.71 -21.86 2.77
N LYS A 27 -1.51 -22.44 1.87
CA LYS A 27 -1.38 -22.20 0.42
C LYS A 27 -1.55 -20.73 0.10
N THR A 28 -2.60 -20.10 0.63
CA THR A 28 -2.92 -18.69 0.39
C THR A 28 -1.78 -17.79 0.87
N ARG A 29 -1.25 -18.03 2.08
CA ARG A 29 -0.07 -17.32 2.59
C ARG A 29 1.14 -17.48 1.67
N CYS A 30 1.42 -18.70 1.21
CA CYS A 30 2.54 -18.95 0.30
C CYS A 30 2.40 -18.17 -1.01
N VAL A 31 1.19 -18.12 -1.58
CA VAL A 31 0.90 -17.32 -2.79
C VAL A 31 1.13 -15.84 -2.52
N ILE A 32 0.64 -15.30 -1.40
CA ILE A 32 0.86 -13.89 -1.04
C ILE A 32 2.36 -13.58 -0.93
N ILE A 33 3.11 -14.37 -0.16
CA ILE A 33 4.53 -14.12 0.10
C ILE A 33 5.39 -14.26 -1.17
N HIS A 34 5.05 -15.19 -2.08
CA HIS A 34 5.78 -15.33 -3.35
C HIS A 34 5.55 -14.20 -4.34
N ASN A 35 4.44 -13.46 -4.22
CA ASN A 35 4.05 -12.43 -5.18
C ASN A 35 4.33 -11.00 -4.68
N ILE A 36 5.04 -10.84 -3.56
CA ILE A 36 5.46 -9.53 -3.04
C ILE A 36 6.98 -9.37 -3.10
N SER A 37 7.45 -8.13 -3.13
CA SER A 37 8.89 -7.83 -3.14
C SER A 37 9.58 -8.24 -1.83
N HIS A 38 10.88 -8.52 -1.91
CA HIS A 38 11.69 -8.83 -0.73
C HIS A 38 11.69 -7.70 0.31
N ASP A 39 11.58 -6.44 -0.13
CA ASP A 39 11.48 -5.28 0.77
C ASP A 39 10.20 -5.30 1.60
N LEU A 40 9.06 -5.67 1.00
CA LEU A 40 7.80 -5.83 1.72
C LEU A 40 7.86 -6.99 2.71
N ILE A 41 8.55 -8.09 2.35
CA ILE A 41 8.80 -9.22 3.27
C ILE A 41 9.64 -8.76 4.47
N ALA A 42 10.68 -7.95 4.25
CA ALA A 42 11.51 -7.41 5.32
C ALA A 42 10.69 -6.50 6.27
N LYS A 43 9.86 -5.61 5.71
CA LYS A 43 8.95 -4.76 6.50
C LYS A 43 7.90 -5.57 7.27
N LEU A 44 7.36 -6.63 6.67
CA LEU A 44 6.44 -7.56 7.35
C LEU A 44 7.11 -8.18 8.58
N ARG A 45 8.34 -8.69 8.44
CA ARG A 45 9.09 -9.28 9.57
C ARG A 45 9.35 -8.25 10.68
N GLN A 46 9.66 -7.00 10.32
CA GLN A 46 9.86 -5.91 11.29
C GLN A 46 8.58 -5.56 12.05
N ASP A 47 7.41 -5.61 11.39
CA ASP A 47 6.09 -5.38 12.03
C ASP A 47 5.65 -6.58 12.91
N GLY A 48 6.44 -7.66 12.96
CA GLY A 48 6.18 -8.84 13.80
C GLY A 48 5.45 -9.98 13.08
N TRP A 49 5.43 -10.00 11.75
CA TRP A 49 4.95 -11.14 10.99
C TRP A 49 5.85 -12.36 11.18
N THR A 50 5.24 -13.54 11.33
CA THR A 50 5.93 -14.82 11.45
C THR A 50 5.38 -15.83 10.45
N VAL A 51 6.14 -16.91 10.19
CA VAL A 51 5.72 -18.00 9.29
C VAL A 51 4.41 -18.66 9.74
N ASN A 52 4.09 -18.58 11.02
CA ASN A 52 2.86 -19.14 11.61
C ASN A 52 1.66 -18.20 11.54
N SER A 53 1.84 -16.98 11.04
CA SER A 53 0.71 -16.05 10.85
C SER A 53 -0.24 -16.59 9.78
N THR A 54 -1.54 -16.35 9.97
CA THR A 54 -2.55 -16.74 8.99
C THR A 54 -2.47 -15.88 7.72
N ALA A 55 -3.03 -16.35 6.63
CA ALA A 55 -3.12 -15.58 5.39
C ALA A 55 -3.87 -14.25 5.60
N LYS A 56 -4.94 -14.28 6.40
CA LYS A 56 -5.71 -13.08 6.78
C LYS A 56 -4.83 -12.04 7.50
N VAL A 57 -4.09 -12.46 8.54
CA VAL A 57 -3.19 -11.57 9.29
C VAL A 57 -2.09 -11.02 8.39
N THR A 58 -1.59 -11.85 7.46
CA THR A 58 -0.57 -11.44 6.48
C THR A 58 -1.08 -10.31 5.59
N ILE A 59 -2.30 -10.43 5.03
CA ILE A 59 -2.92 -9.39 4.20
C ILE A 59 -3.17 -8.11 4.99
N GLU A 60 -3.72 -8.21 6.20
CA GLU A 60 -4.03 -7.01 7.00
C GLU A 60 -2.76 -6.23 7.37
N ARG A 61 -1.67 -6.94 7.71
CA ARG A 61 -0.37 -6.30 7.94
C ARG A 61 0.21 -5.69 6.66
N LEU A 62 0.11 -6.39 5.53
CA LEU A 62 0.54 -5.84 4.24
C LEU A 62 -0.19 -4.54 3.91
N LYS A 63 -1.51 -4.50 4.09
CA LYS A 63 -2.30 -3.26 3.91
C LYS A 63 -1.77 -2.13 4.79
N LYS A 64 -1.54 -2.39 6.08
CA LYS A 64 -1.00 -1.38 7.02
C LYS A 64 0.37 -0.85 6.58
N ILE A 65 1.28 -1.75 6.18
CA ILE A 65 2.63 -1.38 5.70
C ILE A 65 2.52 -0.55 4.42
N LEU A 66 1.67 -0.97 3.49
CA LEU A 66 1.45 -0.25 2.24
C LEU A 66 0.87 1.13 2.50
N MET A 67 -0.08 1.27 3.44
CA MET A 67 -0.61 2.57 3.84
C MET A 67 0.49 3.50 4.38
N HIS A 68 1.39 3.01 5.24
CA HIS A 68 2.51 3.83 5.74
C HIS A 68 3.48 4.24 4.62
N VAL A 69 3.81 3.31 3.72
CA VAL A 69 4.66 3.63 2.56
C VAL A 69 3.99 4.66 1.65
N LEU A 70 2.68 4.56 1.46
CA LEU A 70 1.92 5.49 0.65
C LEU A 70 1.82 6.85 1.34
N GLU A 71 1.58 6.92 2.66
CA GLU A 71 1.55 8.14 3.47
C GLU A 71 2.92 8.85 3.50
N ASP A 72 4.01 8.12 3.71
CA ASP A 72 5.37 8.67 3.64
C ASP A 72 5.64 9.23 2.22
N SER A 73 5.21 8.51 1.20
CA SER A 73 5.30 8.98 -0.19
C SER A 73 4.34 10.13 -0.49
N MET A 74 3.27 10.30 0.29
CA MET A 74 2.24 11.32 0.07
C MET A 74 2.82 12.70 0.36
N HIS A 75 3.57 12.87 1.45
CA HIS A 75 4.19 14.14 1.77
C HIS A 75 5.14 14.60 0.65
N ASP A 76 5.98 13.70 0.13
CA ASP A 76 6.85 13.99 -0.99
C ASP A 76 6.08 14.20 -2.31
N THR A 77 4.97 13.49 -2.50
CA THR A 77 4.09 13.67 -3.66
C THR A 77 3.38 15.02 -3.61
N MET A 78 2.87 15.46 -2.46
CA MET A 78 2.26 16.78 -2.26
C MET A 78 3.29 17.88 -2.46
N ARG A 79 4.49 17.73 -1.88
CA ARG A 79 5.59 18.67 -2.10
C ARG A 79 5.93 18.78 -3.58
N GLN A 80 6.06 17.65 -4.29
CA GLN A 80 6.30 17.66 -5.72
C GLN A 80 5.15 18.38 -6.46
N PHE A 81 3.91 18.00 -6.18
CA PHE A 81 2.70 18.50 -6.84
C PHE A 81 2.57 20.03 -6.80
N PHE A 82 2.76 20.64 -5.64
CA PHE A 82 2.65 22.09 -5.50
C PHE A 82 3.89 22.87 -5.95
N ASN A 83 5.01 22.18 -6.23
CA ASN A 83 6.28 22.81 -6.63
C ASN A 83 6.77 22.32 -8.01
N ILE A 84 5.86 21.81 -8.86
CA ILE A 84 6.22 21.43 -10.23
C ILE A 84 6.48 22.70 -11.04
N ASP A 85 7.74 22.94 -11.37
CA ASP A 85 8.13 24.04 -12.24
C ASP A 85 7.99 23.65 -13.71
N LEU A 86 7.07 24.30 -14.43
CA LEU A 86 6.84 24.09 -15.87
C LEU A 86 8.12 24.30 -16.70
N ARG A 87 9.03 25.20 -16.30
CA ARG A 87 10.28 25.51 -17.03
C ARG A 87 11.26 24.34 -17.07
N LYS A 88 11.08 23.34 -16.19
CA LYS A 88 11.92 22.12 -16.16
C LYS A 88 11.52 21.09 -17.23
N PHE A 89 10.44 21.33 -17.96
CA PHE A 89 9.92 20.41 -18.97
C PHE A 89 10.11 20.99 -20.38
N GLY A 90 10.39 20.12 -21.36
CA GLY A 90 10.56 20.54 -22.76
C GLY A 90 9.25 20.91 -23.44
N THR A 91 8.11 20.41 -22.93
CA THR A 91 6.77 20.70 -23.45
C THR A 91 5.74 20.82 -22.34
N VAL A 92 4.65 21.55 -22.61
CA VAL A 92 3.48 21.64 -21.72
C VAL A 92 2.88 20.26 -21.43
N GLN A 93 2.87 19.37 -22.43
CA GLN A 93 2.36 18.01 -22.26
C GLN A 93 3.16 17.19 -21.23
N GLN A 94 4.48 17.35 -21.20
CA GLN A 94 5.33 16.66 -20.21
C GLN A 94 5.04 17.16 -18.79
N PHE A 95 4.82 18.46 -18.63
CA PHE A 95 4.40 19.06 -17.37
C PHE A 95 3.04 18.53 -16.91
N THR A 96 2.02 18.58 -17.77
CA THR A 96 0.67 18.08 -17.41
C THR A 96 0.67 16.60 -17.11
N ASN A 97 1.46 15.78 -17.82
CA ASN A 97 1.64 14.36 -17.50
C ASN A 97 2.23 14.16 -16.10
N LYS A 98 3.24 14.96 -15.71
CA LYS A 98 3.85 14.86 -14.38
C LYS A 98 2.87 15.34 -13.29
N LEU A 99 2.10 16.40 -13.55
CA LEU A 99 1.07 16.89 -12.65
C LEU A 99 -0.02 15.83 -12.43
N HIS A 100 -0.50 15.21 -13.51
CA HIS A 100 -1.47 14.11 -13.45
C HIS A 100 -0.92 12.90 -12.70
N TRP A 101 0.35 12.54 -12.92
CA TRP A 101 0.98 11.44 -12.19
C TRP A 101 1.01 11.70 -10.68
N CYS A 102 1.32 12.93 -10.26
CA CYS A 102 1.25 13.32 -8.85
C CYS A 102 -0.19 13.27 -8.33
N TRP A 103 -1.16 13.78 -9.09
CA TRP A 103 -2.58 13.79 -8.71
C TRP A 103 -3.14 12.39 -8.45
N THR A 104 -2.91 11.45 -9.36
CA THR A 104 -3.39 10.06 -9.20
C THR A 104 -2.83 9.38 -7.94
N ARG A 105 -1.61 9.75 -7.53
CA ARG A 105 -1.03 9.25 -6.27
C ARG A 105 -1.66 9.89 -5.04
N LEU A 106 -2.07 11.15 -5.13
CA LEU A 106 -2.81 11.82 -4.06
C LEU A 106 -4.22 11.25 -3.93
N GLU A 107 -4.92 10.98 -5.03
CA GLU A 107 -6.24 10.32 -5.05
C GLU A 107 -6.21 8.92 -4.43
N ALA A 108 -5.08 8.22 -4.53
CA ALA A 108 -4.93 6.89 -3.93
C ALA A 108 -4.85 6.91 -2.39
N VAL A 109 -4.59 8.07 -1.78
CA VAL A 109 -4.38 8.21 -0.32
C VAL A 109 -5.42 9.12 0.31
N LEU A 110 -5.82 10.19 -0.38
CA LEU A 110 -6.82 11.15 0.09
C LEU A 110 -8.22 10.65 -0.26
N ASP A 111 -9.12 10.61 0.72
CA ASP A 111 -10.53 10.37 0.46
C ASP A 111 -11.15 11.61 -0.20
N LYS A 112 -11.43 11.51 -1.50
CA LYS A 112 -12.08 12.56 -2.33
C LYS A 112 -11.37 13.92 -2.28
N PRO A 113 -10.14 14.03 -2.82
CA PRO A 113 -9.46 15.31 -2.88
C PRO A 113 -10.21 16.31 -3.79
N ASP A 114 -10.21 17.59 -3.43
CA ASP A 114 -10.88 18.64 -4.21
C ASP A 114 -10.13 18.87 -5.54
N GLU A 115 -10.76 18.57 -6.67
CA GLU A 115 -10.21 18.74 -8.03
C GLU A 115 -9.74 20.18 -8.30
N ARG A 116 -10.25 21.17 -7.56
CA ARG A 116 -9.76 22.56 -7.66
C ARG A 116 -8.27 22.68 -7.33
N LEU A 117 -7.72 21.79 -6.51
CA LEU A 117 -6.29 21.74 -6.20
C LEU A 117 -5.45 21.40 -7.43
N PHE A 118 -5.96 20.53 -8.31
CA PHE A 118 -5.31 20.22 -9.58
C PHE A 118 -5.25 21.43 -10.50
N VAL A 119 -6.39 22.10 -10.67
CA VAL A 119 -6.48 23.30 -11.49
C VAL A 119 -5.58 24.40 -10.92
N TYR A 120 -5.58 24.59 -9.60
CA TYR A 120 -4.73 25.57 -8.92
C TYR A 120 -3.25 25.29 -9.16
N ALA A 121 -2.77 24.06 -8.94
CA ALA A 121 -1.38 23.70 -9.17
C ALA A 121 -0.96 23.86 -10.64
N ALA A 122 -1.84 23.53 -11.58
CA ALA A 122 -1.60 23.79 -13.00
C ALA A 122 -1.44 25.29 -13.28
N MET A 123 -2.38 26.11 -12.78
CA MET A 123 -2.36 27.56 -12.97
C MET A 123 -1.15 28.24 -12.37
N GLU A 124 -0.72 27.86 -11.16
CA GLU A 124 0.50 28.40 -10.56
C GLU A 124 1.74 28.05 -11.41
N GLY A 125 1.84 26.79 -11.88
CA GLY A 125 2.94 26.39 -12.77
C GLY A 125 3.00 27.21 -14.06
N PHE A 126 1.84 27.53 -14.66
CA PHE A 126 1.78 28.44 -15.81
C PHE A 126 2.11 29.89 -15.44
N ARG A 127 1.62 30.39 -14.31
CA ARG A 127 1.87 31.77 -13.86
C ARG A 127 3.35 32.02 -13.59
N GLU A 128 4.04 31.08 -12.95
CA GLU A 128 5.47 31.19 -12.67
C GLU A 128 6.33 31.14 -13.94
N ALA A 129 5.94 30.32 -14.92
CA ALA A 129 6.70 30.15 -16.16
C ALA A 129 6.37 31.21 -17.21
N ARG A 130 5.16 31.76 -17.19
CA ARG A 130 4.64 32.76 -18.14
C ARG A 130 3.92 33.90 -17.41
N PRO A 131 4.64 34.70 -16.59
CA PRO A 131 4.05 35.83 -15.89
C PRO A 131 3.50 36.90 -16.87
N ASP A 132 4.02 36.93 -18.10
CA ASP A 132 3.54 37.75 -19.21
C ASP A 132 2.07 37.53 -19.58
N TRP A 133 1.52 36.34 -19.31
CA TRP A 133 0.12 36.01 -19.59
C TRP A 133 -0.86 36.47 -18.52
N TYR A 134 -0.37 36.77 -17.31
CA TYR A 134 -1.19 37.01 -16.12
C TYR A 134 -1.12 38.46 -15.61
N ASN A 135 -0.11 39.23 -16.03
CA ASN A 135 0.12 40.60 -15.56
C ASN A 135 -0.45 41.69 -16.48
N ASN A 136 -1.55 41.42 -17.21
CA ASN A 136 -2.32 42.42 -17.96
C ASN A 136 -3.61 42.80 -17.23
#